data_AF-A0A4Q4J817-F1
#
_entry.id   AF-A0A4Q4J817-F1
#
_cell.length_a   1.000
_cell.length_b   1.000
_cell.length_c   1.000
_cell.angle_alpha   90.00
_cell.angle_beta   90.00
_cell.angle_gamma   90.00
#
_symmetry.space_group_name_H-M   'P 1'
#
loop_
_entity.id
_entity.type
_entity.pdbx_description
1 polymer ?
#
loop_
_entity_poly.entity_id
_entity_poly.type
_entity_poly.pdbx_seq_one_letter_code
_entity_poly.pdbx_strand_id
1 'polypeptide(L)'
;MQPEVAFDRLTRHATQRARQRGVTRAAIDHLWSLSDQEIPVAAELHVCSISRSAIAEAIADGARPADMARLARLALVEATDGAIVTVAIIHGRKGRHYRRRIRRYWRG
;
A
#
# COMPACT_ATOMS: atom_id res chain seq x y z
N MET A 1 -11.97 -17.20 13.96
CA MET A 1 -11.89 -16.30 12.81
C MET A 1 -10.47 -16.38 12.28
N GLN A 2 -10.24 -17.00 11.13
CA GLN A 2 -8.89 -17.03 10.51
C GLN A 2 -8.54 -15.57 10.18
N PRO A 3 -7.32 -15.08 10.48
CA PRO A 3 -6.94 -13.72 10.12
C PRO A 3 -7.01 -13.62 8.59
N GLU A 4 -7.80 -12.68 8.10
CA GLU A 4 -7.93 -12.47 6.67
C GLU A 4 -6.59 -11.98 6.11
N VAL A 5 -6.02 -12.71 5.14
CA VAL A 5 -4.68 -12.46 4.63
C VAL A 5 -4.79 -11.66 3.33
N ALA A 6 -4.20 -10.47 3.28
CA ALA A 6 -4.26 -9.59 2.11
C ALA A 6 -3.79 -10.28 0.82
N PHE A 7 -2.80 -11.18 0.94
CA PHE A 7 -2.35 -11.99 -0.18
C PHE A 7 -3.44 -12.79 -0.90
N ASP A 8 -4.43 -13.31 -0.17
CA ASP A 8 -5.48 -14.15 -0.77
C ASP A 8 -6.48 -13.32 -1.59
N ARG A 9 -6.46 -11.98 -1.41
CA ARG A 9 -7.20 -11.00 -2.20
C ARG A 9 -6.45 -10.53 -3.46
N LEU A 10 -5.21 -11.00 -3.69
CA LEU A 10 -4.44 -10.62 -4.87
C LEU A 10 -5.03 -11.24 -6.14
N THR A 11 -5.38 -10.38 -7.09
CA THR A 11 -5.65 -10.83 -8.46
C THR A 11 -4.40 -11.49 -9.08
N ARG A 12 -4.61 -12.29 -10.15
CA ARG A 12 -3.50 -12.87 -10.93
C ARG A 12 -2.53 -11.79 -11.44
N HIS A 13 -3.08 -10.65 -11.87
CA HIS A 13 -2.28 -9.50 -12.30
C HIS A 13 -1.43 -8.94 -11.15
N ALA A 14 -2.04 -8.70 -9.99
CA ALA A 14 -1.33 -8.18 -8.82
C ALA A 14 -0.21 -9.12 -8.36
N THR A 15 -0.48 -10.43 -8.33
CA THR A 15 0.51 -11.47 -8.00
C THR A 15 1.72 -11.41 -8.93
N GLN A 16 1.49 -11.34 -10.25
CA GLN A 16 2.57 -11.23 -11.23
C GLN A 16 3.39 -9.94 -11.03
N ARG A 17 2.70 -8.82 -10.82
CA ARG A 17 3.34 -7.52 -10.58
C ARG A 17 4.16 -7.48 -9.30
N ALA A 18 3.69 -8.10 -8.22
CA ALA A 18 4.42 -8.22 -6.96
C ALA A 18 5.74 -8.99 -7.16
N ARG A 19 5.68 -10.14 -7.85
CA ARG A 19 6.87 -10.94 -8.19
C ARG A 19 7.88 -10.16 -9.01
N GLN A 20 7.45 -9.49 -10.08
CA GLN A 20 8.32 -8.66 -10.93
C GLN A 20 9.00 -7.52 -10.16
N ARG A 21 8.39 -7.06 -9.06
CA ARG A 21 8.89 -5.97 -8.21
C ARG A 21 9.63 -6.48 -6.98
N GLY A 22 9.80 -7.79 -6.82
CA GLY A 22 10.43 -8.40 -5.65
C GLY A 22 9.68 -8.11 -4.35
N VAL A 23 8.35 -7.89 -4.39
CA VAL A 23 7.53 -7.67 -3.20
C VAL A 23 7.05 -9.02 -2.69
N THR A 24 7.35 -9.32 -1.43
CA THR A 24 7.02 -10.59 -0.78
C THR A 24 5.60 -10.60 -0.24
N ARG A 25 5.04 -11.79 0.01
CA ARG A 25 3.74 -11.98 0.67
C ARG A 25 3.68 -11.22 2.00
N ALA A 26 4.66 -11.44 2.87
CA ALA A 26 4.75 -10.74 4.15
C ALA A 26 4.76 -9.20 4.02
N ALA A 27 5.44 -8.66 3.00
CA ALA A 27 5.43 -7.22 2.77
C ALA A 27 4.05 -6.69 2.31
N ILE A 28 3.29 -7.48 1.56
CA ILE A 28 1.92 -7.14 1.15
C ILE A 28 0.99 -7.18 2.36
N ASP A 29 1.09 -8.23 3.17
CA ASP A 29 0.26 -8.39 4.37
C ASP A 29 0.55 -7.28 5.39
N HIS A 30 1.82 -6.95 5.63
CA HIS A 30 2.20 -5.82 6.48
C HIS A 30 1.77 -4.48 5.90
N LEU A 31 1.92 -4.27 4.59
CA LEU A 31 1.47 -3.04 3.93
C LEU A 31 -0.04 -2.86 4.09
N TRP A 32 -0.83 -3.90 3.87
CA TRP A 32 -2.27 -3.85 4.03
C TRP A 32 -2.67 -3.57 5.48
N SER A 33 -2.09 -4.30 6.43
CA SER A 33 -2.37 -4.13 7.87
C SER A 33 -2.03 -2.74 8.40
N LEU A 34 -0.93 -2.14 7.93
CA LEU A 34 -0.47 -0.82 8.37
C LEU A 34 -0.99 0.34 7.50
N SER A 35 -1.75 0.06 6.44
CA SER A 35 -2.24 1.13 5.56
C SER A 35 -3.31 1.94 6.27
N ASP A 36 -3.05 3.23 6.43
CA ASP A 36 -3.94 4.22 7.05
C ASP A 36 -4.34 5.34 6.08
N GLN A 37 -3.79 5.33 4.86
CA GLN A 37 -4.13 6.29 3.82
C GLN A 37 -4.83 5.61 2.66
N GLU A 38 -6.05 6.04 2.38
CA GLU A 38 -6.83 5.63 1.22
C GLU A 38 -7.07 6.83 0.29
N ILE A 39 -6.79 6.66 -1.00
CA ILE A 39 -7.00 7.72 -2.01
C ILE A 39 -7.75 7.17 -3.22
N PRO A 40 -8.92 7.72 -3.56
CA PRO A 40 -9.62 7.32 -4.78
C PRO A 40 -8.83 7.76 -6.01
N VAL A 41 -8.60 6.83 -6.94
CA VAL A 41 -7.88 7.09 -8.19
C VAL A 41 -8.75 6.95 -9.43
N ALA A 42 -9.79 6.13 -9.37
CA ALA A 42 -10.87 5.97 -10.36
C ALA A 42 -12.19 5.62 -9.64
N ALA A 43 -13.29 5.50 -10.38
CA ALA A 43 -14.64 5.30 -9.81
C ALA A 43 -14.73 4.10 -8.84
N GLU A 44 -13.96 3.04 -9.08
CA GLU A 44 -14.02 1.80 -8.30
C GLU A 44 -12.64 1.37 -7.79
N LEU A 45 -11.66 2.29 -7.76
CA LEU A 45 -10.29 1.98 -7.36
C LEU A 45 -9.76 3.00 -6.38
N HIS A 46 -9.18 2.49 -5.30
CA HIS A 46 -8.48 3.27 -4.30
C HIS A 46 -7.04 2.79 -4.14
N VAL A 47 -6.18 3.72 -3.74
CA VAL A 47 -4.79 3.46 -3.40
C VAL A 47 -4.64 3.43 -1.90
N CYS A 48 -4.13 2.33 -1.36
CA CYS A 48 -3.83 2.17 0.06
C CYS A 48 -2.32 2.32 0.28
N SER A 49 -1.92 3.13 1.26
CA SER A 49 -0.52 3.33 1.62
C SER A 49 -0.37 3.71 3.10
N ILE A 50 0.87 3.67 3.60
CA ILE A 50 1.19 4.02 4.98
C ILE A 50 1.64 5.49 5.06
N SER A 51 1.04 6.24 5.97
CA SER A 51 1.39 7.61 6.30
C SER A 51 2.75 7.70 6.99
N ARG A 52 3.29 8.91 7.06
CA ARG A 52 4.56 9.14 7.78
C ARG A 52 4.42 8.95 9.29
N SER A 53 3.26 9.29 9.87
CA SER A 53 3.01 9.12 11.30
C SER A 53 2.91 7.64 11.65
N ALA A 54 2.13 6.87 10.90
CA ALA A 54 2.01 5.42 11.11
C ALA A 54 3.37 4.70 10.96
N ILE A 55 4.22 5.13 10.02
CA ILE A 55 5.60 4.62 9.93
C ILE A 55 6.42 4.96 11.19
N ALA A 56 6.32 6.19 11.70
CA ALA A 56 7.07 6.61 12.89
C ALA A 56 6.60 5.88 14.15
N GLU A 57 5.28 5.70 14.31
CA GLU A 57 4.66 4.94 15.39
C GLU A 57 5.10 3.47 15.34
N ALA A 58 5.00 2.81 14.18
CA ALA A 58 5.45 1.43 14.03
C ALA A 58 6.93 1.26 14.40
N ILE A 59 7.80 2.22 14.05
CA ILE A 59 9.21 2.20 14.46
C ILE A 59 9.35 2.36 15.98
N ALA A 60 8.59 3.29 16.59
CA ALA A 60 8.59 3.49 18.03
C ALA A 60 8.13 2.23 18.79
N ASP A 61 7.20 1.48 18.20
CA ASP A 61 6.66 0.22 18.72
C ASP A 61 7.59 -1.00 18.44
N GLY A 62 8.78 -0.75 17.89
CA GLY A 62 9.82 -1.77 17.72
C GLY A 62 9.96 -2.36 16.31
N ALA A 63 9.22 -1.86 15.31
CA ALA A 63 9.43 -2.27 13.93
C ALA A 63 10.81 -1.78 13.43
N ARG A 64 11.47 -2.61 12.61
CA ARG A 64 12.79 -2.26 12.07
C ARG A 64 12.67 -1.08 11.09
N PRO A 65 13.44 0.01 11.25
CA PRO A 65 13.37 1.17 10.36
C PRO A 65 13.60 0.84 8.88
N ALA A 66 14.47 -0.13 8.58
CA ALA A 66 14.74 -0.56 7.20
C ALA A 66 13.52 -1.22 6.53
N ASP A 67 12.76 -2.02 7.28
CA ASP A 67 11.53 -2.64 6.78
C ASP A 67 10.46 -1.57 6.55
N MET A 68 10.31 -0.65 7.50
CA MET A 68 9.35 0.45 7.39
C MET A 68 9.70 1.40 6.24
N ALA A 69 10.98 1.71 6.02
CA ALA A 69 11.44 2.48 4.87
C ALA A 69 11.13 1.79 3.54
N ARG A 70 11.15 0.44 3.51
CA ARG A 70 10.73 -0.33 2.33
C ARG A 70 9.21 -0.26 2.14
N LEU A 71 8.42 -0.46 3.19
CA LEU A 71 6.95 -0.39 3.11
C LEU A 71 6.43 1.00 2.75
N ALA A 72 7.05 2.06 3.25
CA ALA A 72 6.73 3.46 2.93
C ALA A 72 6.89 3.82 1.43
N ARG A 73 7.54 2.94 0.67
CA ARG A 73 7.70 3.08 -0.80
C ARG A 73 6.71 2.22 -1.57
N LEU A 74 5.84 1.48 -0.92
CA LEU A 74 4.85 0.63 -1.55
C LEU A 74 3.46 1.25 -1.44
N ALA A 75 2.58 0.84 -2.34
CA ALA A 75 1.15 1.11 -2.29
C ALA A 75 0.39 -0.08 -2.86
N LEU A 76 -0.79 -0.35 -2.32
CA LEU A 76 -1.76 -1.25 -2.91
C LEU A 76 -2.74 -0.44 -3.75
N VAL A 77 -3.23 -1.03 -4.82
CA VAL A 77 -4.44 -0.56 -5.49
C VAL A 77 -5.47 -1.64 -5.28
N GLU A 78 -6.57 -1.25 -4.67
CA GLU A 78 -7.67 -2.11 -4.27
C GLU A 78 -8.94 -1.63 -4.98
N ALA A 79 -9.78 -2.59 -5.35
CA ALA A 79 -11.10 -2.32 -5.88
C ALA A 79 -12.12 -2.24 -4.75
N THR A 80 -13.29 -1.65 -5.01
CA THR A 80 -14.37 -1.50 -4.02
C THR A 80 -14.89 -2.81 -3.45
N ASP A 81 -14.70 -3.93 -4.16
CA ASP A 81 -15.01 -5.29 -3.71
C ASP A 81 -13.93 -5.92 -2.82
N GLY A 82 -12.84 -5.20 -2.54
CA GLY A 82 -11.71 -5.66 -1.74
C GLY A 82 -10.62 -6.40 -2.53
N ALA A 83 -10.76 -6.55 -3.85
CA ALA A 83 -9.75 -7.21 -4.67
C ALA A 83 -8.50 -6.32 -4.82
N ILE A 84 -7.32 -6.86 -4.51
CA ILE A 84 -6.05 -6.17 -4.75
C ILE A 84 -5.68 -6.35 -6.22
N VAL A 85 -5.84 -5.28 -6.99
CA VAL A 85 -5.61 -5.28 -8.44
C VAL A 85 -4.15 -5.01 -8.80
N THR A 86 -3.38 -4.29 -7.98
CA THR A 86 -1.92 -4.18 -8.17
C THR A 86 -1.15 -3.76 -6.93
N VAL A 87 0.15 -4.06 -6.90
CA VAL A 87 1.10 -3.58 -5.88
C VAL A 87 2.12 -2.66 -6.54
N ALA A 88 2.11 -1.37 -6.21
CA ALA A 88 2.97 -0.36 -6.83
C ALA A 88 4.17 0.01 -5.94
N ILE A 89 5.30 0.34 -6.58
CA ILE A 89 6.40 1.05 -5.93
C ILE A 89 6.21 2.54 -6.21
N ILE A 90 6.09 3.35 -5.17
CA ILE A 90 5.96 4.80 -5.24
C ILE A 90 7.34 5.39 -5.58
N HIS A 91 7.63 5.52 -6.89
CA HIS A 91 8.84 6.18 -7.39
C HIS A 91 8.53 7.21 -8.49
N GLY A 92 9.42 8.21 -8.63
CA GLY A 92 9.40 9.16 -9.73
C GLY A 92 8.11 9.99 -9.89
N ARG A 93 7.81 10.40 -11.14
CA ARG A 93 6.68 11.27 -11.49
C ARG A 93 5.30 10.63 -11.21
N LYS A 94 5.20 9.29 -11.32
CA LYS A 94 3.98 8.51 -10.99
C LYS A 94 3.77 8.41 -9.47
N GLY A 95 4.82 8.19 -8.69
CA GLY A 95 4.75 8.29 -7.23
C GLY A 95 4.38 9.70 -6.75
N ARG A 96 4.86 10.74 -7.44
CA ARG A 96 4.39 12.13 -7.21
C ARG A 96 2.92 12.31 -7.55
N HIS A 97 2.39 11.66 -8.59
CA HIS A 97 0.96 11.75 -8.93
C HIS A 97 0.08 11.20 -7.80
N TYR A 98 0.41 10.02 -7.28
CA TYR A 98 -0.28 9.46 -6.12
C TYR A 98 -0.15 10.39 -4.90
N ARG A 99 1.09 10.75 -4.50
CA ARG A 99 1.37 11.67 -3.38
C ARG A 99 0.71 13.05 -3.49
N ARG A 100 0.61 13.61 -4.71
CA ARG A 100 -0.04 14.90 -4.97
C ARG A 100 -1.55 14.81 -4.81
N ARG A 101 -2.17 13.70 -5.23
CA ARG A 101 -3.59 13.46 -4.95
C ARG A 101 -3.85 13.29 -3.46
N ILE A 102 -2.97 12.60 -2.71
CA ILE A 102 -3.04 12.57 -1.23
C ILE A 102 -3.10 13.99 -0.67
N ARG A 103 -2.16 14.87 -1.03
CA ARG A 103 -2.16 16.25 -0.56
C ARG A 103 -3.38 17.09 -0.97
N ARG A 104 -4.05 16.75 -2.07
CA ARG A 104 -5.19 17.52 -2.59
C ARG A 104 -6.48 17.20 -1.82
N TYR A 105 -6.63 15.98 -1.32
CA TYR A 105 -7.79 15.59 -0.51
C TYR A 105 -7.68 16.02 0.97
N TRP A 106 -6.48 16.35 1.46
CA TRP A 106 -6.24 16.84 2.83
C TRP A 106 -6.27 18.37 2.98
N ARG A 107 -6.74 19.12 1.98
CA ARG A 107 -6.94 20.59 2.03
C ARG A 107 -8.42 20.99 1.84
N GLY A 108 -9.34 20.07 2.10
CA GLY A 108 -10.78 20.34 2.19
C GLY A 108 -11.18 20.45 3.65
#